data_AF-A0A838WTK5-F1
#
_entry.id   AF-A0A838WTK5-F1
#
_cell.length_a   1.000
_cell.length_b   1.000
_cell.length_c   1.000
_cell.angle_alpha   90.00
_cell.angle_beta   90.00
_cell.angle_gamma   90.00
#
_symmetry.space_group_name_H-M   'P 1'
#
loop_
_entity.id
_entity.type
_entity.pdbx_description
1 polymer ?
#
loop_
_entity_poly.entity_id
_entity_poly.type
_entity_poly.pdbx_seq_one_letter_code
_entity_poly.pdbx_strand_id
1 'polypeptide(L)'
;MAHPERVHGAPPLTARTEAWADDLLADADACQSLLETYSSPVNVLNAAPMESHIDELVAAGASRGVDVRVFFARKANKGLTFVDAVRDAGHGVDVASFNELRQVIDRGVLGERIIVSAAIKTDELLRLAIDH
;
A
#
# COMPACT_ATOMS: atom_id res chain seq x y z
N MET A 1 -34.72 -11.74 4.58
CA MET A 1 -33.82 -12.49 3.68
C MET A 1 -32.47 -12.63 4.38
N ALA A 2 -32.17 -13.83 4.89
CA ALA A 2 -30.96 -14.10 5.63
C ALA A 2 -29.79 -14.24 4.65
N HIS A 3 -28.86 -13.28 4.71
CA HIS A 3 -27.63 -13.19 3.93
C HIS A 3 -27.80 -12.80 2.44
N PRO A 4 -27.52 -11.55 2.04
CA PRO A 4 -27.22 -11.29 0.64
C PRO A 4 -26.02 -12.16 0.24
N GLU A 5 -26.11 -12.83 -0.91
CA GLU A 5 -25.08 -13.72 -1.46
C GLU A 5 -23.73 -12.96 -1.47
N ARG A 6 -22.86 -13.27 -0.50
CA ARG A 6 -21.58 -12.59 -0.36
C ARG A 6 -20.68 -13.05 -1.49
N VAL A 7 -19.87 -12.12 -2.02
CA VAL A 7 -18.76 -12.48 -2.91
C VAL A 7 -17.80 -13.37 -2.11
N HIS A 8 -17.73 -14.65 -2.47
CA HIS A 8 -16.85 -15.63 -1.82
C HIS A 8 -15.73 -16.03 -2.79
N GLY A 9 -14.47 -15.89 -2.34
CA GLY A 9 -13.34 -16.54 -3.01
C GLY A 9 -13.41 -18.06 -2.85
N ALA A 10 -12.85 -18.81 -3.81
CA ALA A 10 -12.72 -20.26 -3.75
C ALA A 10 -11.24 -20.65 -3.88
N PRO A 11 -10.57 -21.16 -2.82
CA PRO A 11 -11.11 -21.39 -1.47
C PRO A 11 -11.43 -20.08 -0.73
N PRO A 12 -12.33 -20.10 0.27
CA PRO A 12 -12.60 -18.92 1.08
C PRO A 12 -11.34 -18.56 1.87
N LEU A 13 -10.86 -17.34 1.66
CA LEU A 13 -9.76 -16.76 2.44
C LEU A 13 -10.36 -15.80 3.46
N THR A 14 -10.14 -16.06 4.75
CA THR A 14 -10.47 -15.12 5.81
C THR A 14 -9.54 -13.92 5.71
N ALA A 15 -10.10 -12.71 5.65
CA ALA A 15 -9.31 -11.50 5.66
C ALA A 15 -8.53 -11.38 6.98
N ARG A 16 -7.26 -11.04 6.91
CA ARG A 16 -6.48 -10.61 8.09
C ARG A 16 -6.94 -9.19 8.44
N THR A 17 -7.37 -8.99 9.68
CA THR A 17 -7.67 -7.67 10.25
C THR A 17 -6.50 -7.18 11.09
N GLU A 18 -6.51 -5.88 11.38
CA GLU A 18 -5.54 -5.22 12.25
C GLU A 18 -6.29 -4.57 13.40
N ALA A 19 -5.74 -4.64 14.62
CA ALA A 19 -6.45 -4.22 15.83
C ALA A 19 -7.01 -2.79 15.73
N TRP A 20 -6.25 -1.85 15.15
CA TRP A 20 -6.70 -0.45 14.98
C TRP A 20 -7.99 -0.33 14.16
N ALA A 21 -8.20 -1.21 13.17
CA ALA A 21 -9.37 -1.18 12.32
C ALA A 21 -10.57 -1.77 13.07
N ASP A 22 -10.35 -2.87 13.79
CA ASP A 22 -11.39 -3.49 14.62
C ASP A 22 -11.82 -2.55 15.76
N ASP A 23 -10.87 -1.87 16.40
CA ASP A 23 -11.11 -0.87 17.45
C ASP A 23 -11.91 0.33 16.91
N LEU A 24 -11.51 0.88 15.74
CA LEU A 24 -12.22 1.99 15.11
C LEU A 24 -13.66 1.60 14.73
N LEU A 25 -13.85 0.41 14.17
CA LEU A 25 -15.17 -0.08 13.77
C LEU A 25 -16.06 -0.43 14.97
N ALA A 26 -15.47 -0.73 16.13
CA ALA A 26 -16.20 -0.92 17.38
C ALA A 26 -16.59 0.40 18.06
N ASP A 27 -15.94 1.52 17.72
CA ASP A 27 -16.22 2.85 18.26
C ASP A 27 -17.17 3.65 17.34
N ALA A 28 -18.47 3.62 17.68
CA ALA A 28 -19.51 4.30 16.92
C ALA A 28 -19.36 5.84 16.96
N ASP A 29 -18.88 6.40 18.07
CA ASP A 29 -18.75 7.85 18.23
C ASP A 29 -17.55 8.37 17.41
N ALA A 30 -16.44 7.63 17.38
CA ALA A 30 -15.32 7.92 16.49
C ALA A 30 -15.71 7.83 15.01
N CYS A 31 -16.45 6.78 14.63
CA CYS A 31 -17.00 6.63 13.28
C CYS A 31 -17.88 7.83 12.89
N GLN A 32 -18.80 8.24 13.76
CA GLN A 32 -19.68 9.37 13.51
C GLN A 32 -18.91 10.69 13.40
N SER A 33 -17.91 10.90 14.27
CA SER A 33 -17.04 12.09 14.23
C SER A 33 -16.28 12.22 12.91
N LEU A 34 -15.80 11.09 12.35
CA LEU A 34 -15.16 11.06 11.03
C LEU A 34 -16.14 11.44 9.91
N LEU A 35 -17.37 10.94 9.95
CA LEU A 35 -18.39 11.26 8.96
C LEU A 35 -18.82 12.72 9.02
N GLU A 36 -18.95 13.30 10.21
CA GLU A 36 -19.26 14.72 10.38
C GLU A 36 -18.13 15.61 9.88
N THR A 37 -16.88 15.23 10.15
CA THR A 37 -15.70 16.01 9.77
C THR A 37 -15.40 15.91 8.27
N TYR A 38 -15.49 14.72 7.68
CA TYR A 38 -15.00 14.43 6.32
C TYR A 38 -16.09 14.07 5.32
N SER A 39 -17.37 14.01 5.74
CA SER A 39 -18.53 13.57 4.95
C SER A 39 -18.47 12.11 4.51
N SER A 40 -19.59 11.56 4.03
CA SER A 40 -19.67 10.17 3.57
C SER A 40 -19.46 10.04 2.05
N PRO A 41 -18.70 9.04 1.57
CA PRO A 41 -17.95 8.03 2.33
C PRO A 41 -16.57 8.54 2.82
N VAL A 42 -16.08 7.96 3.93
CA VAL A 42 -14.72 8.21 4.46
C VAL A 42 -13.83 6.98 4.25
N ASN A 43 -12.63 7.19 3.73
CA ASN A 43 -11.55 6.20 3.75
C ASN A 43 -10.55 6.56 4.84
N VAL A 44 -10.31 5.64 5.79
CA VAL A 44 -9.28 5.80 6.82
C VAL A 44 -8.08 4.94 6.45
N LEU A 45 -6.91 5.56 6.39
CA LEU A 45 -5.67 4.88 6.02
C LEU A 45 -4.74 4.85 7.23
N ASN A 46 -4.23 3.67 7.57
CA ASN A 46 -3.19 3.50 8.58
C ASN A 46 -2.06 2.65 7.98
N ALA A 47 -0.88 3.25 7.83
CA ALA A 47 0.29 2.56 7.30
C ALA A 47 1.13 1.87 8.39
N ALA A 48 0.82 2.06 9.68
CA ALA A 48 1.60 1.48 10.78
C ALA A 48 1.80 -0.05 10.67
N PRO A 49 0.81 -0.86 10.22
CA PRO A 49 1.03 -2.31 10.09
C PRO A 49 2.06 -2.71 9.03
N MET A 50 2.34 -1.83 8.05
CA MET A 50 3.13 -2.15 6.87
C MET A 50 4.56 -2.62 7.21
N GLU A 51 5.19 -2.04 8.22
CA GLU A 51 6.54 -2.44 8.66
C GLU A 51 6.57 -3.91 9.09
N SER A 52 5.66 -4.33 9.98
CA SER A 52 5.57 -5.72 10.42
C SER A 52 5.23 -6.70 9.28
N HIS A 53 4.44 -6.27 8.30
CA HIS A 53 4.10 -7.09 7.13
C HIS A 53 5.31 -7.29 6.21
N ILE A 54 6.11 -6.24 6.06
CA ILE A 54 7.38 -6.29 5.33
C ILE A 54 8.35 -7.23 6.04
N ASP A 55 8.53 -7.09 7.35
CA ASP A 55 9.43 -7.92 8.15
C ASP A 55 9.06 -9.40 8.07
N GLU A 56 7.76 -9.73 8.08
CA GLU A 56 7.28 -11.10 7.93
C GLU A 56 7.73 -11.71 6.58
N LEU A 57 7.64 -10.96 5.48
CA LEU A 57 8.09 -11.39 4.15
C LEU A 57 9.62 -11.54 4.09
N VAL A 58 10.35 -10.58 4.66
CA VAL A 58 11.82 -10.59 4.70
C VAL A 58 12.33 -11.78 5.51
N ALA A 59 11.77 -12.01 6.70
CA ALA A 59 12.12 -13.13 7.56
C ALA A 59 11.82 -14.48 6.91
N ALA A 60 10.68 -14.60 6.22
CA ALA A 60 10.34 -15.81 5.48
C ALA A 60 11.38 -16.13 4.40
N GLY A 61 11.83 -15.13 3.64
CA GLY A 61 12.91 -15.28 2.66
C GLY A 61 14.24 -15.68 3.29
N ALA A 62 14.66 -14.95 4.34
CA ALA A 62 15.89 -15.22 5.06
C ALA A 62 15.94 -16.65 5.62
N SER A 63 14.82 -17.18 6.12
CA SER A 63 14.69 -18.56 6.60
C SER A 63 14.96 -19.62 5.52
N ARG A 64 14.91 -19.23 4.25
CA ARG A 64 15.18 -20.06 3.07
C ARG A 64 16.48 -19.70 2.34
N GLY A 65 17.29 -18.80 2.92
CA GLY A 65 18.52 -18.31 2.29
C GLY A 65 18.27 -17.39 1.08
N VAL A 66 17.08 -16.78 1.00
CA VAL A 66 16.70 -15.84 -0.06
C VAL A 66 16.77 -14.42 0.49
N ASP A 67 17.56 -13.56 -0.14
CA ASP A 67 17.54 -12.12 0.14
C ASP A 67 16.28 -11.49 -0.48
N VAL A 68 15.40 -10.98 0.38
CA VAL A 68 14.09 -10.43 -0.03
C VAL A 68 14.09 -8.92 0.11
N ARG A 69 13.72 -8.25 -0.97
CA ARG A 69 13.40 -6.82 -0.98
C ARG A 69 11.97 -6.62 -1.44
N VAL A 70 11.16 -5.98 -0.60
CA VAL A 70 9.78 -5.63 -0.93
C VAL A 70 9.73 -4.39 -1.83
N PHE A 71 8.86 -4.44 -2.85
CA PHE A 71 8.47 -3.28 -3.66
C PHE A 71 6.95 -3.10 -3.59
N PHE A 72 6.49 -2.09 -2.87
CA PHE A 72 5.05 -1.83 -2.70
C PHE A 72 4.43 -1.36 -4.03
N ALA A 73 3.41 -2.08 -4.51
CA ALA A 73 2.73 -1.73 -5.75
C ALA A 73 1.69 -0.61 -5.54
N ARG A 74 1.96 0.59 -6.07
CA ARG A 74 1.06 1.78 -5.95
C ARG A 74 -0.35 1.55 -6.48
N LYS A 75 -0.50 0.66 -7.47
CA LYS A 75 -1.81 0.26 -8.01
C LYS A 75 -2.74 -0.35 -6.94
N ALA A 76 -2.19 -0.98 -5.90
CA ALA A 76 -2.98 -1.57 -4.83
C ALA A 76 -3.61 -0.50 -3.94
N ASN A 77 -2.87 0.58 -3.63
CA ASN A 77 -3.39 1.71 -2.87
C ASN A 77 -2.60 2.99 -3.19
N LYS A 78 -3.34 4.08 -3.49
CA LYS A 78 -2.77 5.38 -3.91
C LYS A 78 -2.41 6.32 -2.74
N GLY A 79 -2.67 5.94 -1.48
CA GLY A 79 -2.27 6.72 -0.31
C GLY A 79 -0.74 6.90 -0.22
N LEU A 80 -0.27 8.14 -0.10
CA LEU A 80 1.17 8.41 -0.01
C LEU A 80 1.78 7.96 1.31
N THR A 81 0.98 7.82 2.37
CA THR A 81 1.44 7.27 3.66
C THR A 81 2.09 5.88 3.53
N PHE A 82 1.64 5.06 2.58
CA PHE A 82 2.24 3.75 2.30
C PHE A 82 3.58 3.86 1.56
N VAL A 83 3.77 4.91 0.76
CA VAL A 83 5.07 5.21 0.13
C VAL A 83 6.08 5.61 1.19
N ASP A 84 5.65 6.41 2.17
CA ASP A 84 6.51 6.78 3.28
C ASP A 84 6.89 5.59 4.14
N ALA A 85 5.90 4.77 4.52
CA ALA A 85 6.15 3.60 5.36
C ALA A 85 7.11 2.60 4.71
N VAL A 86 6.94 2.28 3.42
CA VAL A 86 7.85 1.36 2.72
C VAL A 86 9.26 1.98 2.52
N ARG A 87 9.35 3.29 2.27
CA ARG A 87 10.63 4.01 2.17
C ARG A 87 11.39 3.95 3.49
N ASP A 88 10.70 4.29 4.58
CA ASP A 88 11.28 4.40 5.92
C ASP A 88 11.68 3.02 6.46
N ALA A 89 10.94 1.97 6.06
CA ALA A 89 11.32 0.57 6.28
C ALA A 89 12.51 0.10 5.41
N GLY A 90 13.08 0.95 4.55
CA GLY A 90 14.25 0.61 3.74
C GLY A 90 13.97 -0.14 2.43
N HIS A 91 12.70 -0.20 2.01
CA HIS A 91 12.23 -0.95 0.85
C HIS A 91 11.84 -0.04 -0.32
N GLY A 92 11.33 -0.64 -1.40
CA GLY A 92 11.05 0.04 -2.66
C GLY A 92 9.59 0.18 -3.02
N VAL A 93 9.34 0.80 -4.17
CA VAL A 93 7.99 1.05 -4.71
C VAL A 93 7.93 0.62 -6.17
N ASP A 94 6.85 -0.07 -6.53
CA ASP A 94 6.48 -0.37 -7.92
C ASP A 94 5.43 0.64 -8.40
N VAL A 95 5.76 1.35 -9.48
CA VAL A 95 4.95 2.40 -10.10
C VAL A 95 4.54 2.02 -11.52
N ALA A 96 3.28 2.30 -11.84
CA ALA A 96 2.64 1.93 -13.10
C ALA A 96 2.26 3.15 -13.97
N SER A 97 2.67 4.37 -13.60
CA SER A 97 2.40 5.58 -14.39
C SER A 97 3.39 6.71 -14.10
N PHE A 98 3.40 7.72 -14.98
CA PHE A 98 4.16 8.97 -14.78
C PHE A 98 3.84 9.64 -13.44
N ASN A 99 2.55 9.77 -13.12
CA ASN A 99 2.13 10.44 -11.88
C ASN A 99 2.55 9.66 -10.64
N GLU A 100 2.53 8.32 -10.68
CA GLU A 100 3.02 7.50 -9.58
C GLU A 100 4.54 7.64 -9.42
N LEU A 101 5.31 7.60 -10.52
CA LEU A 101 6.76 7.81 -10.48
C LEU A 101 7.10 9.18 -9.89
N ARG A 102 6.49 10.25 -10.40
CA ARG A 102 6.69 11.61 -9.90
C ARG A 102 6.39 11.72 -8.41
N GLN A 103 5.24 11.21 -7.97
CA GLN A 103 4.86 11.25 -6.56
C GLN A 103 5.87 10.50 -5.67
N VAL A 104 6.39 9.37 -6.12
CA VAL A 104 7.34 8.55 -5.36
C VAL A 104 8.71 9.24 -5.26
N ILE A 105 9.17 9.88 -6.34
CA ILE A 105 10.36 10.75 -6.35
C ILE A 105 10.16 11.94 -5.41
N ASP A 106 9.00 12.59 -5.45
CA ASP A 106 8.66 13.73 -4.57
C ASP A 106 8.63 13.34 -3.08
N ARG A 107 8.44 12.04 -2.76
CA ARG A 107 8.57 11.50 -1.40
C ARG A 107 10.00 11.05 -1.06
N GLY A 108 10.99 11.28 -1.92
CA GLY A 108 12.39 10.97 -1.64
C GLY A 108 12.74 9.48 -1.68
N VAL A 109 11.98 8.66 -2.40
CA VAL A 109 12.38 7.27 -2.66
C VAL A 109 13.56 7.28 -3.64
N LEU A 110 14.64 6.57 -3.30
CA LEU A 110 15.82 6.48 -4.14
C LEU A 110 15.50 5.76 -5.46
N GLY A 111 16.05 6.23 -6.59
CA GLY A 111 15.82 5.64 -7.92
C GLY A 111 16.08 4.13 -7.98
N GLU A 112 17.15 3.65 -7.32
CA GLU A 112 17.48 2.21 -7.21
C GLU A 112 16.42 1.36 -6.45
N ARG A 113 15.46 2.02 -5.79
CA ARG A 113 14.35 1.41 -5.07
C ARG A 113 13.00 1.65 -5.76
N ILE A 114 13.00 2.09 -7.02
CA ILE A 114 11.78 2.28 -7.81
C ILE A 114 11.77 1.31 -8.99
N ILE A 115 10.66 0.58 -9.15
CA ILE A 115 10.40 -0.24 -10.34
C ILE A 115 9.32 0.45 -11.17
N VAL A 116 9.59 0.66 -12.47
CA VAL A 116 8.61 1.22 -13.41
C VAL A 116 7.96 0.10 -14.24
N SER A 117 6.85 -0.44 -13.76
CA SER A 117 6.12 -1.54 -14.40
C SER A 117 5.01 -1.11 -15.37
N ALA A 118 4.85 0.20 -15.61
CA ALA A 118 3.83 0.76 -16.50
C ALA A 118 3.73 0.01 -17.84
N ALA A 119 2.51 -0.40 -18.23
CA ALA A 119 2.27 -1.13 -19.47
C ALA A 119 2.61 -0.28 -20.71
N ILE A 120 2.26 1.01 -20.67
CA ILE A 120 2.64 2.00 -21.67
C ILE A 120 3.66 2.93 -21.04
N LYS A 121 4.86 2.99 -21.61
CA LYS A 121 5.93 3.90 -21.19
C LYS A 121 6.07 5.01 -22.21
N THR A 122 5.41 6.14 -21.95
CA THR A 122 5.54 7.34 -22.78
C THR A 122 6.96 7.89 -22.67
N ASP A 123 7.39 8.68 -23.66
CA ASP A 123 8.70 9.30 -23.61
C ASP A 123 8.88 10.17 -22.36
N GLU A 124 7.84 10.85 -21.88
CA GLU A 124 7.88 11.63 -20.64
C GLU A 124 8.13 10.76 -19.40
N LEU A 125 7.49 9.58 -19.32
CA LEU A 125 7.76 8.63 -18.25
C LEU A 125 9.20 8.11 -18.31
N LEU A 126 9.69 7.79 -19.50
CA LEU A 126 11.06 7.29 -19.68
C LEU A 126 12.09 8.36 -19.32
N ARG A 127 11.89 9.61 -19.73
CA ARG A 127 12.78 10.73 -19.36
C ARG A 127 12.81 10.91 -17.85
N LEU A 128 11.65 10.99 -17.20
CA LEU A 128 11.58 11.11 -15.74
C LEU A 128 12.29 9.94 -15.02
N ALA A 129 12.20 8.73 -15.55
CA ALA A 129 12.85 7.55 -14.97
C ALA A 129 14.37 7.49 -15.21
N ILE A 130 14.89 8.18 -16.22
CA ILE A 130 16.33 8.23 -16.51
C ILE A 130 17.00 9.37 -15.73
N ASP A 131 16.28 10.47 -15.50
CA ASP A 131 16.80 11.66 -14.82
C ASP A 131 16.90 11.49 -13.28
N HIS A 132 16.35 10.40 -12.73
CA HIS A 132 16.23 10.13 -11.27
C HIS A 132 16.59 8.68 -10.93
#